data_AF-A0A967I6B3-F1
#
_entry.id   AF-A0A967I6B3-F1
#
_cell.length_a   1.000
_cell.length_b   1.000
_cell.length_c   1.000
_cell.angle_alpha   90.00
_cell.angle_beta   90.00
_cell.angle_gamma   90.00
#
_symmetry.space_group_name_H-M   'P 1'
#
loop_
_entity.id
_entity.type
_entity.pdbx_description
1 polymer ?
#
loop_
_entity_poly.entity_id
_entity_poly.type
_entity_poly.pdbx_seq_one_letter_code
_entity_poly.pdbx_strand_id
1 'polypeptide(L)'
;MVLLVVLLVVALLVTILVEFAFSTLVDLRLAETYRDTTRAHYLAKGGITVGRTILKEDNNGYDGLDELWSQGVQNYPVAEGSINIDIEDHGGRLDLNRLVTPQGNIDPLFKDRLIRLLDLLEADDAEAMTDAL
;
A
#
# COMPACT_ATOMS: atom_id res chain seq x y z
N MET A 1 44.77 -25.90 38.17
CA MET A 1 44.84 -24.47 37.81
C MET A 1 44.84 -24.25 36.29
N VAL A 2 45.70 -24.90 35.52
CA VAL A 2 45.76 -24.73 34.04
C VAL A 2 44.43 -25.05 33.34
N LEU A 3 43.75 -26.13 33.74
CA LEU A 3 42.46 -26.52 33.14
C LEU A 3 41.36 -25.45 33.30
N LEU A 4 41.30 -24.79 34.46
CA LEU A 4 40.31 -23.74 34.72
C LEU A 4 40.50 -22.52 33.82
N VAL A 5 41.76 -22.12 33.62
CA VAL A 5 42.09 -20.99 32.73
C VAL A 5 41.74 -21.34 31.28
N VAL A 6 42.05 -22.56 30.84
CA VAL A 6 41.70 -23.03 29.49
C VAL A 6 40.18 -23.02 29.29
N LEU A 7 39.42 -23.57 30.23
CA LEU A 7 37.95 -23.57 30.16
C LEU A 7 37.36 -22.15 30.15
N LEU A 8 37.92 -21.24 30.94
CA LEU A 8 37.49 -19.84 30.96
C LEU A 8 37.74 -19.14 29.61
N VAL A 9 38.92 -19.34 29.02
CA VAL A 9 39.26 -18.78 27.70
C VAL A 9 38.36 -19.37 26.62
N VAL A 10 38.12 -20.69 26.63
CA VAL A 10 37.22 -21.35 25.68
C VAL A 10 35.79 -20.84 25.85
N ALA A 11 35.29 -20.73 27.08
CA ALA A 11 33.95 -20.20 27.34
C ALA A 11 33.78 -18.76 26.82
N LEU A 12 34.80 -17.92 27.00
CA LEU A 12 34.80 -16.54 26.50
C LEU A 12 34.85 -16.50 24.96
N LEU A 13 35.67 -17.33 24.34
CA LEU A 13 35.73 -17.46 22.87
C LEU A 13 34.39 -17.93 22.29
N VAL A 14 33.78 -18.96 22.89
CA VAL A 14 32.47 -19.46 22.47
C VAL A 14 31.41 -18.37 22.59
N THR A 15 31.41 -17.61 23.69
CA THR A 15 30.46 -16.50 23.88
C THR A 15 30.61 -15.44 22.78
N ILE A 16 31.84 -15.03 22.46
CA ILE A 16 32.11 -14.07 21.39
C ILE A 16 31.67 -14.61 20.02
N LEU A 17 31.97 -15.88 19.73
CA LEU A 17 31.60 -16.51 18.47
C LEU A 17 30.07 -16.61 18.30
N VAL A 18 29.35 -16.93 19.37
CA VAL A 18 27.87 -17.00 19.34
C VAL A 18 27.27 -15.62 19.07
N GLU A 19 27.75 -14.58 19.76
CA GLU A 19 27.26 -13.21 19.54
C GLU A 19 27.57 -12.72 18.11
N PHE A 20 28.78 -12.98 17.63
CA PHE A 20 29.17 -12.63 16.27
C PHE A 20 28.31 -13.34 15.21
N ALA A 21 28.07 -14.64 15.40
CA ALA A 21 27.23 -15.42 14.51
C ALA A 21 25.78 -14.90 14.52
N PHE A 22 25.24 -14.58 15.70
CA PHE A 22 23.91 -14.01 15.84
C PHE A 22 23.79 -12.66 15.13
N SER A 23 24.73 -11.73 15.37
CA SER A 23 24.75 -10.41 14.70
C SER A 23 24.82 -10.57 13.19
N THR A 24 25.69 -11.46 12.69
CA THR A 24 25.84 -11.71 11.25
C THR A 24 24.54 -12.20 10.61
N LEU A 25 23.81 -13.11 11.28
CA LEU A 25 22.54 -13.61 10.79
C LEU A 25 21.45 -12.52 10.78
N VAL A 26 21.43 -11.65 11.79
CA VAL A 26 20.53 -10.48 11.84
C VAL A 26 20.83 -9.52 10.69
N ASP A 27 22.10 -9.17 10.49
CA ASP A 27 22.52 -8.27 9.41
C ASP A 27 22.17 -8.82 8.03
N LEU A 28 22.39 -10.13 7.82
CA LEU A 28 22.01 -10.81 6.58
C LEU A 28 20.50 -10.73 6.36
N ARG A 29 19.68 -10.96 7.39
CA ARG A 29 18.23 -10.88 7.29
C ARG A 29 17.74 -9.46 6.99
N LEU A 30 18.37 -8.45 7.58
CA LEU A 30 18.07 -7.05 7.31
C LEU A 30 18.45 -6.69 5.87
N ALA A 31 19.60 -7.14 5.38
CA ALA A 31 20.04 -6.90 4.01
C ALA A 31 19.09 -7.55 2.98
N GLU A 32 18.65 -8.79 3.23
CA GLU A 32 17.63 -9.47 2.41
C GLU A 32 16.31 -8.68 2.39
N THR A 33 15.81 -8.30 3.56
CA THR A 33 14.54 -7.56 3.67
C THR A 33 14.62 -6.20 2.97
N TYR A 34 15.74 -5.49 3.12
CA TYR A 34 15.97 -4.21 2.46
C TYR A 34 16.01 -4.36 0.93
N ARG A 35 16.73 -5.38 0.42
CA ARG A 35 16.77 -5.70 -1.01
C ARG A 35 15.38 -5.99 -1.55
N ASP A 36 14.63 -6.86 -0.88
CA ASP A 36 13.33 -7.33 -1.34
C ASP A 36 12.28 -6.21 -1.30
N THR A 37 12.30 -5.39 -0.25
CA THR A 37 11.43 -4.21 -0.13
C THR A 37 11.74 -3.16 -1.20
N THR A 38 13.03 -2.89 -1.44
CA THR A 38 13.46 -1.96 -2.50
C THR A 38 13.00 -2.45 -3.86
N ARG A 39 13.17 -3.75 -4.14
CA ARG A 39 12.70 -4.38 -5.38
C ARG A 39 11.18 -4.26 -5.53
N ALA A 40 10.41 -4.61 -4.49
CA ALA A 40 8.95 -4.50 -4.49
C ALA A 40 8.48 -3.06 -4.76
N HIS A 41 9.14 -2.07 -4.16
CA HIS A 41 8.85 -0.65 -4.37
C HIS A 41 9.05 -0.22 -5.84
N TYR A 42 10.15 -0.63 -6.47
CA TYR A 42 10.39 -0.31 -7.88
C TYR A 42 9.47 -1.10 -8.82
N LEU A 43 9.10 -2.33 -8.47
CA LEU A 43 8.08 -3.08 -9.21
C LEU A 43 6.73 -2.37 -9.16
N ALA A 44 6.28 -1.91 -7.99
CA ALA A 44 5.05 -1.14 -7.84
C ALA A 44 5.08 0.15 -8.69
N LYS A 45 6.21 0.88 -8.70
CA LYS A 45 6.41 2.04 -9.59
C LYS A 45 6.33 1.67 -11.07
N GLY A 46 6.85 0.51 -11.45
CA GLY A 46 6.69 -0.05 -12.79
C GLY A 46 5.22 -0.28 -13.13
N GLY A 47 4.45 -0.86 -12.21
CA GLY A 47 2.99 -1.04 -12.35
C GLY A 47 2.25 0.27 -12.56
N ILE A 48 2.56 1.32 -11.79
CA ILE A 48 1.98 2.67 -12.00
C ILE A 48 2.31 3.20 -13.39
N THR A 49 3.53 2.96 -13.88
CA THR A 49 3.96 3.41 -15.22
C THR A 49 3.18 2.69 -16.31
N VAL A 50 2.98 1.37 -16.16
CA VAL A 50 2.15 0.56 -17.06
C VAL A 50 0.71 1.05 -17.03
N GLY A 51 0.10 1.21 -15.84
CA GLY A 51 -1.27 1.71 -15.72
C GLY A 51 -1.45 3.09 -16.35
N ARG A 52 -0.48 4.00 -16.21
CA ARG A 52 -0.49 5.30 -16.90
C ARG A 52 -0.43 5.14 -18.41
N THR A 53 0.33 4.19 -18.94
CA THR A 53 0.38 3.93 -20.38
C THR A 53 -0.97 3.42 -20.88
N ILE A 54 -1.59 2.47 -20.16
CA ILE A 54 -2.92 1.95 -20.50
C ILE A 54 -3.94 3.10 -20.56
N LEU A 55 -3.99 3.96 -19.54
CA LEU A 55 -4.88 5.13 -19.50
C LEU A 55 -4.56 6.18 -20.58
N LYS A 56 -3.34 6.25 -21.09
CA LYS A 56 -2.97 7.17 -22.19
C LYS A 56 -3.36 6.64 -23.56
N GLU A 57 -3.38 5.32 -23.70
CA GLU A 57 -3.80 4.65 -24.93
C GLU A 57 -5.31 4.70 -25.10
N ASP A 58 -6.04 4.82 -23.99
CA ASP A 58 -7.46 5.13 -24.02
C ASP A 58 -7.70 6.57 -24.50
N ASN A 59 -8.27 6.68 -25.70
CA ASN A 59 -8.43 7.93 -26.42
C ASN A 59 -9.88 8.19 -26.84
N ASN A 60 -10.82 7.49 -26.21
CA ASN A 60 -12.22 7.63 -26.52
C ASN A 60 -12.89 8.65 -25.59
N GLY A 61 -14.19 8.87 -25.77
CA GLY A 61 -14.94 9.92 -25.07
C GLY A 61 -15.80 9.45 -23.90
N TYR A 62 -15.64 8.21 -23.45
CA TYR A 62 -16.36 7.64 -22.31
C TYR A 62 -15.42 6.80 -21.46
N ASP A 63 -15.70 6.69 -20.16
CA ASP A 63 -14.98 5.81 -19.25
C ASP A 63 -15.96 4.73 -18.72
N GLY A 64 -15.66 3.45 -18.94
CA GLY A 64 -16.53 2.31 -18.63
C GLY A 64 -15.80 1.07 -18.12
N LEU A 65 -16.53 0.22 -17.40
CA LEU A 65 -16.01 -1.05 -16.85
C LEU A 65 -15.83 -2.16 -17.91
N ASP A 66 -16.14 -1.87 -19.16
CA ASP A 66 -15.92 -2.74 -20.31
C ASP A 66 -14.58 -2.47 -21.00
N GLU A 67 -13.84 -1.45 -20.57
CA GLU A 67 -12.61 -1.00 -21.19
C GLU A 67 -11.37 -1.72 -20.66
N LEU A 68 -10.29 -1.70 -21.45
CA LEU A 68 -9.04 -2.40 -21.13
C LEU A 68 -8.45 -1.98 -19.77
N TRP A 69 -8.52 -0.69 -19.43
CA TRP A 69 -7.99 -0.19 -18.16
C TRP A 69 -8.68 -0.83 -16.95
N SER A 70 -9.99 -1.11 -17.06
CA SER A 70 -10.81 -1.65 -15.96
C SER A 70 -10.61 -3.15 -15.73
N GLN A 71 -10.10 -3.89 -16.74
CA GLN A 71 -9.86 -5.33 -16.64
C GLN A 71 -8.63 -5.67 -15.80
N GLY A 72 -7.70 -4.73 -15.69
CA GLY A 72 -6.45 -4.89 -14.94
C GLY A 72 -5.46 -5.86 -15.59
N VAL A 73 -4.29 -5.99 -14.97
CA VAL A 73 -3.23 -6.94 -15.34
C VAL A 73 -2.99 -7.86 -14.16
N GLN A 74 -3.29 -9.15 -14.32
CA GLN A 74 -3.19 -10.12 -13.25
C GLN A 74 -1.96 -11.02 -13.42
N ASN A 75 -1.26 -11.25 -12.31
CA ASN A 75 -0.15 -12.19 -12.16
C ASN A 75 0.93 -12.05 -13.23
N TYR A 76 1.28 -10.82 -13.62
CA TYR A 76 2.31 -10.60 -14.62
C TYR A 76 3.69 -10.91 -14.03
N PRO A 77 4.44 -11.88 -14.58
CA PRO A 77 5.70 -12.31 -13.99
C PRO A 77 6.80 -11.26 -14.23
N VAL A 78 7.51 -10.87 -13.16
CA VAL A 78 8.67 -9.99 -13.22
C VAL A 78 9.81 -10.57 -12.40
N ALA A 79 10.79 -11.12 -13.12
CA ALA A 79 11.96 -11.79 -12.56
C ALA A 79 11.58 -12.90 -11.55
N GLU A 80 11.71 -12.68 -10.23
CA GLU A 80 11.40 -13.69 -9.19
C GLU A 80 10.06 -13.44 -8.48
N GLY A 81 9.28 -12.46 -8.95
CA GLY A 81 7.96 -12.15 -8.41
C GLY A 81 6.91 -11.97 -9.50
N SER A 82 5.72 -11.58 -9.09
CA SER A 82 4.66 -11.14 -10.01
C SER A 82 4.08 -9.81 -9.56
N ILE A 83 3.41 -9.13 -10.48
CA ILE A 83 2.70 -7.88 -10.22
C ILE A 83 1.24 -8.02 -10.67
N ASN A 84 0.35 -7.47 -9.85
CA ASN A 84 -1.04 -7.22 -10.18
C ASN A 84 -1.25 -5.72 -10.31
N ILE A 85 -1.99 -5.30 -11.32
CA ILE A 85 -2.30 -3.91 -11.59
C ILE A 85 -3.82 -3.82 -11.75
N ASP A 86 -4.46 -3.10 -10.84
CA ASP A 86 -5.88 -2.80 -10.89
C ASP A 86 -6.05 -1.28 -11.01
N ILE A 87 -6.96 -0.85 -11.88
CA ILE A 87 -7.30 0.55 -12.09
C ILE A 87 -8.80 0.67 -11.83
N GLU A 88 -9.17 1.61 -10.99
CA GLU A 88 -10.55 1.84 -10.59
C GLU A 88 -10.91 3.31 -10.80
N ASP A 89 -12.07 3.57 -11.38
CA ASP A 89 -12.62 4.92 -11.45
C ASP A 89 -13.16 5.35 -10.07
N HIS A 90 -12.61 6.44 -9.54
CA HIS A 90 -13.11 7.06 -8.31
C HIS A 90 -14.17 8.14 -8.58
N GLY A 91 -14.37 8.56 -9.84
CA GLY A 91 -15.41 9.49 -10.25
C GLY A 91 -16.83 8.99 -10.02
N GLY A 92 -17.04 7.66 -10.05
CA GLY A 92 -18.30 7.03 -9.64
C GLY A 92 -18.63 7.10 -8.14
N ARG A 93 -17.70 7.57 -7.30
CA ARG A 93 -17.89 7.70 -5.84
C ARG A 93 -18.34 9.11 -5.47
N LEU A 94 -18.96 9.26 -4.30
CA LEU A 94 -19.33 10.58 -3.77
C LEU A 94 -18.07 11.32 -3.29
N ASP A 95 -17.74 12.44 -3.94
CA ASP A 95 -16.59 13.27 -3.60
C ASP A 95 -16.84 14.08 -2.32
N LEU A 96 -16.23 13.64 -1.22
CA LEU A 96 -16.34 14.28 0.10
C LEU A 96 -15.79 15.70 0.10
N ASN A 97 -14.85 16.04 -0.79
CA ASN A 97 -14.30 17.40 -0.86
C ASN A 97 -15.34 18.42 -1.36
N ARG A 98 -16.47 17.97 -1.91
CA ARG A 98 -17.57 18.84 -2.36
C ARG A 98 -18.57 19.18 -1.25
N LEU A 99 -18.40 18.66 -0.04
CA LEU A 99 -19.20 19.07 1.13
C LEU A 99 -19.01 20.55 1.48
N VAL A 100 -17.84 21.09 1.16
CA VAL A 100 -17.50 22.50 1.39
C VAL A 100 -17.19 23.16 0.05
N THR A 101 -17.89 24.26 -0.23
CA THR A 101 -17.63 25.11 -1.39
C THR A 101 -16.25 25.75 -1.31
N PRO A 102 -15.65 26.20 -2.43
CA PRO A 102 -14.36 26.90 -2.41
C PRO A 102 -14.34 28.15 -1.51
N GLN A 103 -15.51 28.70 -1.18
CA GLN A 103 -15.67 29.86 -0.29
C GLN A 103 -15.72 29.47 1.20
N GLY A 104 -15.61 28.18 1.54
CA GLY A 104 -15.65 27.68 2.92
C GLY A 104 -17.06 27.48 3.48
N ASN A 105 -18.11 27.63 2.65
CA ASN A 105 -19.49 27.37 3.07
C ASN A 105 -19.87 25.91 2.78
N ILE A 106 -20.72 25.32 3.60
CA ILE A 106 -21.30 23.99 3.37
C ILE A 106 -22.12 24.03 2.07
N ASP A 107 -21.91 23.04 1.20
CA ASP A 107 -22.77 22.79 0.05
C ASP A 107 -23.98 21.94 0.49
N PRO A 108 -25.18 22.53 0.59
CA PRO A 108 -26.36 21.82 1.10
C PRO A 108 -26.76 20.64 0.21
N LEU A 109 -26.53 20.73 -1.10
CA LEU A 109 -26.86 19.65 -2.02
C LEU A 109 -25.96 18.43 -1.79
N PHE A 110 -24.67 18.65 -1.57
CA PHE A 110 -23.73 17.56 -1.28
C PHE A 110 -23.92 16.99 0.12
N LYS A 111 -24.24 17.83 1.11
CA LYS A 111 -24.63 17.37 2.46
C LYS A 111 -25.82 16.41 2.39
N ASP A 112 -26.90 16.80 1.72
CA ASP A 112 -28.10 15.97 1.58
C ASP A 112 -27.82 14.64 0.86
N ARG A 113 -26.94 14.66 -0.16
CA ARG A 113 -26.54 13.44 -0.88
C ARG A 113 -25.75 12.48 -0.01
N LEU A 114 -24.84 13.00 0.82
CA LEU A 114 -24.06 12.17 1.73
C LEU A 114 -24.96 11.54 2.81
N ILE A 115 -25.87 12.32 3.41
CA ILE A 115 -26.84 11.79 4.39
C ILE A 115 -27.65 10.66 3.76
N ARG A 116 -28.22 10.87 2.55
CA ARG A 116 -28.95 9.80 1.84
C ARG A 116 -28.11 8.57 1.55
N LEU A 117 -26.84 8.75 1.20
CA LEU A 117 -25.94 7.62 0.98
C LEU A 117 -25.70 6.85 2.28
N LEU A 118 -25.47 7.54 3.39
CA LEU A 118 -25.27 6.93 4.71
C LEU A 118 -26.53 6.23 5.21
N ASP A 119 -27.70 6.80 4.99
CA ASP A 119 -28.99 6.17 5.29
C ASP A 119 -29.18 4.87 4.48
N LEU A 120 -28.84 4.87 3.19
CA LEU A 120 -28.88 3.68 2.34
C LEU A 120 -27.88 2.60 2.76
N LEU A 121 -26.78 3.00 3.40
CA LEU A 121 -25.77 2.10 3.96
C LEU A 121 -26.09 1.66 5.40
N GLU A 122 -27.27 2.02 5.92
CA GLU A 122 -27.74 1.68 7.26
C GLU A 122 -26.81 2.21 8.39
N ALA A 123 -26.26 3.42 8.21
CA ALA A 123 -25.47 4.07 9.24
C ALA A 123 -26.33 4.45 10.47
N ASP A 124 -25.80 4.25 11.68
CA ASP A 124 -26.54 4.48 12.95
C ASP A 124 -27.01 5.94 13.11
N ASP A 125 -26.19 6.91 12.69
CA ASP A 125 -26.51 8.35 12.73
C ASP A 125 -25.83 9.08 11.56
N ALA A 126 -26.50 9.07 10.40
CA ALA A 126 -26.01 9.67 9.17
C ALA A 126 -25.77 11.19 9.29
N GLU A 127 -26.56 11.88 10.11
CA GLU A 127 -26.47 13.33 10.29
C GLU A 127 -25.25 13.69 11.15
N ALA A 128 -25.05 13.02 12.29
CA ALA A 128 -23.88 13.23 13.13
C ALA A 128 -22.57 12.87 12.43
N MET A 129 -22.55 11.81 11.61
CA MET A 129 -21.36 11.44 10.82
C MET A 129 -21.04 12.49 9.75
N THR A 130 -22.06 13.05 9.11
CA THR A 130 -21.88 14.09 8.09
C THR A 130 -21.35 15.39 8.70
N ASP A 131 -21.83 15.76 9.89
CA ASP A 131 -21.39 16.96 10.60
C ASP A 131 -19.97 16.86 11.19
N ALA A 132 -19.41 15.64 11.29
CA ALA A 132 -18.06 15.40 11.79
C ALA A 132 -16.94 15.57 10.74
N LEU A 133 -17.29 15.65 9.45
CA LEU A 133 -16.37 15.82 8.31
C LEU A 133 -16.08 17.29 8.01
#